data_AF-A0A7J6EXX4-F1
#
_entry.id   AF-A0A7J6EXX4-F1
#
_cell.length_a   1.000
_cell.length_b   1.000
_cell.length_c   1.000
_cell.angle_alpha   90.00
_cell.angle_beta   90.00
_cell.angle_gamma   90.00
#
_symmetry.space_group_name_H-M   'P 1'
#
loop_
_entity.id
_entity.type
_entity.pdbx_description
1 polymer ?
#
loop_
_entity_poly.entity_id
_entity_poly.type
_entity_poly.pdbx_seq_one_letter_code
_entity_poly.pdbx_strand_id
1 'polypeptide(L)'
;MLCWPFFAEQQSNCKYKFEEWGIGMEIESDAKRDEIESLVIELMDGVKGGTMKKKALLLKNMALEATTAGSGSGVGSSFVNFEKVVHHLLQTQSLTD
;
A
#
# COMPACT_ATOMS: atom_id res chain seq x y z
N MET A 1 -7.59 -6.18 3.79
CA MET A 1 -7.53 -5.31 4.98
C MET A 1 -8.95 -4.91 5.33
N LEU A 2 -9.35 -4.95 6.60
CA LEU A 2 -10.57 -4.27 7.03
C LEU A 2 -10.22 -2.81 7.32
N CYS A 3 -10.98 -1.88 6.76
CA CYS A 3 -10.75 -0.45 6.89
C CYS A 3 -11.78 0.14 7.86
N TRP A 4 -11.32 0.71 8.97
CA TRP A 4 -12.16 1.48 9.89
C TRP A 4 -11.52 2.86 10.07
N PRO A 5 -11.82 3.83 9.18
CA PRO A 5 -11.15 5.12 9.21
C PRO A 5 -11.65 5.99 10.37
N PHE A 6 -10.74 6.70 11.05
CA PHE A 6 -11.07 7.63 12.13
C PHE A 6 -10.73 9.08 11.77
N PHE A 7 -9.46 9.40 11.50
CA PHE A 7 -9.02 10.79 11.31
C PHE A 7 -7.91 10.94 10.27
N ALA A 8 -7.63 12.20 9.90
CA ALA A 8 -6.63 12.59 8.91
C ALA A 8 -6.87 11.96 7.53
N GLU A 9 -5.87 11.33 6.94
CA GLU A 9 -5.92 10.77 5.59
C GLU A 9 -6.51 9.35 5.55
N GLN A 10 -6.95 8.81 6.69
CA GLN A 10 -7.46 7.44 6.79
C GLN A 10 -8.69 7.20 5.91
N GLN A 11 -9.59 8.18 5.79
CA GLN A 11 -10.76 8.12 4.90
C GLN A 11 -10.33 7.96 3.44
N SER A 12 -9.37 8.77 2.98
CA SER A 12 -8.81 8.67 1.63
C SER A 12 -8.08 7.34 1.41
N ASN A 13 -7.30 6.90 2.39
CA ASN A 13 -6.60 5.61 2.34
C ASN A 13 -7.57 4.41 2.30
N CYS A 14 -8.68 4.48 3.04
CA CYS A 14 -9.74 3.47 3.02
C CYS A 14 -10.31 3.34 1.60
N LYS A 15 -10.71 4.48 1.03
CA LYS A 15 -11.26 4.57 -0.32
C LYS A 15 -10.28 4.02 -1.37
N TYR A 16 -9.02 4.42 -1.34
CA TYR A 16 -7.98 3.90 -2.25
C TYR A 16 -7.82 2.38 -2.13
N LYS A 17 -7.79 1.85 -0.90
CA LYS A 17 -7.63 0.40 -0.69
C LYS A 17 -8.82 -0.40 -1.21
N PHE A 18 -10.03 0.15 -1.12
CA PHE A 18 -11.25 -0.50 -1.60
C PHE A 18 -11.45 -0.34 -3.11
N GLU A 19 -11.46 0.88 -3.63
CA GLU A 19 -11.82 1.21 -5.02
C GLU A 19 -10.66 0.97 -5.99
N GLU A 20 -9.47 1.48 -5.68
CA GLU A 20 -8.34 1.50 -6.61
C GLU A 20 -7.53 0.20 -6.55
N TRP A 21 -7.15 -0.21 -5.34
CA TRP A 21 -6.29 -1.38 -5.17
C TRP A 21 -7.08 -2.68 -5.00
N GLY A 22 -8.36 -2.60 -4.61
CA GLY A 22 -9.20 -3.77 -4.37
C GLY A 22 -8.63 -4.73 -3.32
N ILE A 23 -7.93 -4.19 -2.31
CA ILE A 23 -7.34 -4.93 -1.19
C ILE A 23 -8.00 -4.60 0.17
N GLY A 24 -9.02 -3.74 0.16
CA GLY A 24 -9.77 -3.30 1.33
C GLY A 24 -11.22 -3.82 1.36
N MET A 25 -11.79 -3.88 2.55
CA MET A 25 -13.24 -3.89 2.81
C MET A 25 -13.49 -2.90 3.94
N GLU A 26 -14.48 -2.03 3.79
CA GLU A 26 -14.81 -1.02 4.80
C GLU A 26 -15.66 -1.64 5.91
N ILE A 27 -15.40 -1.20 7.15
CA ILE A 27 -16.27 -1.41 8.29
C ILE A 27 -17.09 -0.14 8.45
N GLU A 28 -18.41 -0.28 8.45
CA GLU A 28 -19.33 0.83 8.69
C GLU A 28 -19.09 1.44 10.07
N SER A 29 -19.26 2.75 10.19
CA SER A 29 -18.91 3.48 11.42
C SER A 29 -19.70 3.05 12.66
N ASP A 30 -20.93 2.55 12.44
CA ASP A 30 -21.86 2.06 13.45
C ASP A 30 -22.01 0.51 13.43
N ALA A 31 -21.05 -0.18 12.82
CA ALA A 31 -21.08 -1.64 12.66
C ALA A 31 -21.22 -2.37 13.99
N LYS A 32 -22.13 -3.34 14.02
CA LYS A 32 -22.36 -4.25 15.14
C LYS A 32 -21.43 -5.45 15.10
N ARG A 33 -21.40 -6.20 16.20
CA ARG A 33 -20.53 -7.36 16.38
C ARG A 33 -20.70 -8.41 15.28
N ASP A 34 -21.94 -8.69 14.88
CA ASP A 34 -22.29 -9.66 13.84
C ASP A 34 -21.83 -9.21 12.45
N GLU A 35 -21.91 -7.91 12.16
CA GLU A 35 -21.40 -7.34 10.89
C GLU A 35 -19.87 -7.42 10.83
N ILE A 36 -19.18 -7.11 11.93
CA ILE A 36 -17.73 -7.26 12.04
C ILE A 36 -17.32 -8.73 11.89
N GLU A 37 -18.02 -9.64 12.56
CA GLU A 37 -17.77 -11.08 12.47
C GLU A 37 -17.90 -11.58 11.02
N SER A 38 -18.96 -11.18 10.33
CA SER A 38 -19.16 -11.52 8.92
C SER A 38 -18.04 -11.00 8.02
N LEU A 39 -17.59 -9.74 8.22
CA LEU A 39 -16.48 -9.15 7.48
C LEU A 39 -15.15 -9.87 7.73
N VAL A 40 -14.90 -10.29 8.97
CA VAL A 40 -13.69 -11.06 9.33
C VAL A 40 -13.72 -12.43 8.66
N ILE A 41 -14.85 -13.15 8.71
CA ILE A 41 -15.01 -14.45 8.04
C ILE A 41 -14.79 -14.29 6.53
N GLU A 42 -15.42 -13.30 5.90
CA GLU A 42 -15.27 -13.08 4.45
C GLU A 42 -13.83 -12.69 4.07
N LEU A 43 -13.12 -11.95 4.92
CA LEU A 43 -11.72 -11.60 4.68
C LEU A 43 -10.79 -12.82 4.74
N MET A 44 -11.04 -13.73 5.68
CA MET A 44 -10.14 -14.85 5.98
C MET A 44 -10.41 -16.05 5.07
N ASP A 45 -11.67 -16.47 4.97
CA ASP A 45 -12.08 -17.70 4.31
C ASP A 45 -13.04 -17.49 3.13
N GLY A 46 -13.49 -16.25 2.93
CA GLY A 46 -14.40 -15.87 1.85
C GLY A 46 -13.73 -15.70 0.48
N VAL A 47 -14.56 -15.72 -0.57
CA VAL A 47 -14.13 -15.57 -1.97
C VAL A 47 -13.54 -14.18 -2.22
N LYS A 48 -14.14 -13.14 -1.62
CA LYS A 48 -13.64 -11.76 -1.73
C LYS A 48 -12.31 -11.63 -1.02
N GLY A 49 -12.17 -12.19 0.19
CA GLY A 49 -10.90 -12.25 0.93
C GLY A 49 -9.77 -12.92 0.14
N GLY A 50 -10.05 -14.08 -0.47
CA GLY A 50 -9.10 -14.76 -1.35
C GLY A 50 -8.68 -13.93 -2.57
N THR A 51 -9.61 -13.19 -3.18
CA THR A 51 -9.32 -12.29 -4.31
C THR A 51 -8.47 -11.10 -3.87
N MET A 52 -8.79 -10.46 -2.75
CA MET A 52 -8.02 -9.37 -2.16
C MET A 52 -6.60 -9.81 -1.82
N LYS A 53 -6.41 -11.02 -1.28
CA LYS A 53 -5.10 -11.59 -0.95
C LYS A 53 -4.20 -11.73 -2.19
N LYS A 54 -4.76 -12.18 -3.33
CA LYS A 54 -4.02 -12.26 -4.60
C LYS A 54 -3.56 -10.88 -5.09
N LYS A 55 -4.44 -9.88 -5.03
CA LYS A 55 -4.10 -8.48 -5.37
C LYS A 55 -3.05 -7.89 -4.43
N ALA A 56 -3.15 -8.17 -3.13
CA ALA A 56 -2.16 -7.73 -2.15
C ALA A 56 -0.77 -8.34 -2.40
N LEU A 57 -0.70 -9.61 -2.82
CA LEU A 57 0.57 -10.25 -3.22
C LEU A 57 1.17 -9.62 -4.48
N LEU A 58 0.34 -9.25 -5.48
CA LEU A 58 0.81 -8.52 -6.65
C LEU A 58 1.39 -7.16 -6.26
N LEU A 59 0.68 -6.39 -5.43
CA LEU A 59 1.15 -5.10 -4.91
C LEU A 59 2.45 -5.24 -4.11
N LYS A 60 2.59 -6.30 -3.31
CA LYS A 60 3.83 -6.61 -2.59
C LYS A 60 5.00 -6.80 -3.56
N ASN A 61 4.81 -7.57 -4.63
CA ASN A 61 5.88 -7.82 -5.61
C ASN A 61 6.26 -6.54 -6.36
N MET A 62 5.28 -5.74 -6.81
CA MET A 62 5.54 -4.45 -7.45
C MET A 62 6.30 -3.48 -6.54
N ALA A 63 5.96 -3.46 -5.24
CA ALA A 63 6.67 -2.63 -4.26
C ALA A 63 8.14 -3.08 -4.07
N LEU A 64 8.39 -4.40 -4.06
CA LEU A 64 9.76 -4.94 -4.01
C LEU A 64 10.54 -4.57 -5.28
N GLU A 65 9.96 -4.76 -6.46
CA GLU A 65 10.58 -4.38 -7.74
C GLU A 65 10.94 -2.88 -7.77
N ALA A 66 10.02 -2.01 -7.35
CA ALA A 66 10.24 -0.56 -7.33
C ALA A 66 11.35 -0.12 -6.37
N THR A 67 11.62 -0.89 -5.31
CA THR A 67 12.60 -0.56 -4.26
C THR A 67 13.91 -1.34 -4.36
N THR A 68 14.04 -2.25 -5.33
CA THR A 68 15.22 -3.10 -5.48
C THR A 68 16.45 -2.29 -5.91
N ALA A 69 17.51 -2.36 -5.10
CA ALA A 69 18.80 -1.72 -5.33
C ALA A 69 19.75 -2.51 -6.27
N GLY A 70 19.26 -3.58 -6.90
CA GLY A 70 20.10 -4.61 -7.52
C GLY A 70 20.84 -4.18 -8.78
N SER A 71 21.81 -5.00 -9.19
CA SER A 71 22.44 -5.00 -10.52
C SER A 71 21.89 -6.17 -11.34
N GLY A 72 21.28 -5.91 -12.50
CA GLY A 72 20.61 -6.94 -13.30
C GLY A 72 19.32 -6.44 -13.94
N SER A 73 18.19 -7.16 -13.78
CA SER A 73 16.86 -6.98 -14.42
C SER A 73 16.18 -5.59 -14.28
N GLY A 74 16.93 -4.55 -13.92
CA GLY A 74 16.53 -3.17 -13.73
C GLY A 74 16.75 -2.75 -12.29
N VAL A 75 17.28 -1.54 -12.10
CA VAL A 75 17.25 -0.85 -10.80
C VAL A 75 15.81 -0.35 -10.58
N GLY A 76 15.29 -0.52 -9.37
CA GLY A 76 13.92 -0.13 -9.03
C GLY A 76 13.70 1.38 -9.17
N SER A 77 12.53 1.78 -9.68
CA SER A 77 12.22 3.19 -9.96
C SER A 77 12.27 4.09 -8.73
N SER A 78 11.76 3.63 -7.58
CA SER A 78 11.83 4.36 -6.31
C SER A 78 13.26 4.50 -5.81
N PHE A 79 14.09 3.47 -6.01
CA PHE A 79 15.53 3.55 -5.70
C PHE A 79 16.23 4.60 -6.58
N VAL A 80 16.00 4.58 -7.90
CA VAL A 80 16.53 5.59 -8.82
C VAL A 80 16.09 7.01 -8.43
N ASN A 81 14.83 7.19 -8.05
CA ASN A 81 14.33 8.49 -7.61
C ASN A 81 14.99 8.95 -6.30
N PHE A 82 15.24 8.04 -5.37
CA PHE A 82 15.97 8.34 -4.14
C PHE A 82 17.41 8.76 -4.42
N GLU A 83 18.14 8.02 -5.27
CA GLU A 83 19.51 8.37 -5.68
C GLU A 83 19.60 9.75 -6.34
N LYS A 84 18.60 10.14 -7.14
CA LYS A 84 18.53 11.50 -7.71
C LYS A 84 18.42 12.57 -6.64
N VAL A 85 17.62 12.35 -5.60
CA VAL A 85 17.49 13.29 -4.48
C VAL A 85 18.82 13.39 -3.73
N VAL A 86 19.45 12.25 -3.41
CA VAL A 86 20.76 12.21 -2.72
C VAL A 86 21.81 12.98 -3.54
N HIS A 87 21.92 12.71 -4.83
CA HIS A 87 22.88 13.38 -5.70
C HIS A 87 22.64 14.90 -5.76
N HIS A 88 21.37 15.34 -5.85
CA HIS A 88 21.03 16.76 -5.87
C HIS A 88 21.44 17.47 -4.56
N LEU A 89 21.23 16.81 -3.41
CA LEU A 89 21.62 17.35 -2.10
C LEU A 89 23.15 17.47 -1.97
N LEU A 90 23.90 16.45 -2.41
CA LEU A 90 25.37 16.46 -2.39
C LEU A 90 25.95 17.57 -3.28
N GLN A 91 25.37 17.78 -4.46
CA GLN A 91 25.77 18.89 -5.33
C GLN A 91 25.48 20.26 -4.71
N THR A 92 24.33 20.42 -4.05
CA THR A 92 23.96 21.68 -3.39
C THR A 92 24.93 22.01 -2.26
N GLN A 93 25.34 21.01 -1.46
CA GLN A 93 26.32 21.20 -0.39
C GLN A 93 27.68 21.67 -0.94
N SER A 94 28.16 21.07 -2.04
CA SER A 94 29.42 21.48 -2.68
C SER A 94 29.40 22.88 -3.32
N LEU A 95 28.21 23.48 -3.50
CA LEU A 95 28.05 24.84 -4.02
C LEU A 95 27.91 25.89 -2.92
N THR A 96 27.66 25.46 -1.68
CA THR A 96 27.50 26.33 -0.51
C THR A 96 28.75 26.40 0.38
N ASP A 97 29.75 25.55 0.12
CA ASP A 97 31.10 25.56 0.71
C ASP A 97 32.10 26.28 -0.21
#